data_AF-A0A4Q3IJC5-F1
#
_entry.id   AF-A0A4Q3IJC5-F1
#
_cell.length_a   1.000
_cell.length_b   1.000
_cell.length_c   1.000
_cell.angle_alpha   90.00
_cell.angle_beta   90.00
_cell.angle_gamma   90.00
#
_symmetry.space_group_name_H-M   'P 1'
#
loop_
_entity.id
_entity.type
_entity.pdbx_description
1 polymer ?
#
loop_
_entity_poly.entity_id
_entity_poly.type
_entity_poly.pdbx_seq_one_letter_code
_entity_poly.pdbx_strand_id
1 'polypeptide(L)'
;MLTAIDGRAERTYTAPCGDTQAGGRDYLPGVRAAFVAIKAGSGSGVVEAMDRLDPYAVPVFAPSGVSGAQLIAIVKQAAQQGTMVNFTFHGIGGDYLDVSSQAHEELLRFLAENRRLFWTDTFLNIMRHVRREQARLKPASTPPGIP
;
A
#
# COMPACT_ATOMS: atom_id res chain seq x y z
N MET A 1 4.21 8.34 21.70
CA MET A 1 2.79 8.45 22.15
C MET A 1 1.89 7.32 21.61
N LEU A 2 2.04 6.83 20.37
CA LEU A 2 1.18 5.73 19.87
C LEU A 2 1.43 4.36 20.54
N THR A 3 2.69 4.01 20.83
CA THR A 3 3.05 2.73 21.46
C THR A 3 2.42 2.56 22.84
N ALA A 4 2.19 3.65 23.58
CA ALA A 4 1.52 3.59 24.88
C ALA A 4 0.01 3.25 24.75
N ILE A 5 -0.60 3.49 23.59
CA ILE A 5 -2.03 3.27 23.34
C ILE A 5 -2.28 1.82 22.90
N ASP A 6 -1.46 1.29 21.99
CA ASP A 6 -1.72 -0.01 21.33
C ASP A 6 -0.62 -1.07 21.54
N GLY A 7 0.46 -0.72 22.25
CA GLY A 7 1.60 -1.61 22.49
C GLY A 7 2.47 -1.89 21.25
N ARG A 8 2.20 -1.27 20.09
CA ARG A 8 2.89 -1.59 18.83
C ARG A 8 4.12 -0.70 18.62
N ALA A 9 5.24 -1.35 18.31
CA ALA A 9 6.50 -0.68 17.96
C ALA A 9 6.63 -0.40 16.45
N GLU A 10 6.14 -1.32 15.60
CA GLU A 10 6.20 -1.15 14.15
C GLU A 10 5.03 -0.34 13.61
N ARG A 11 5.34 0.56 12.68
CA ARG A 11 4.39 1.49 12.07
C ARG A 11 4.56 1.53 10.56
N THR A 12 3.48 1.84 9.86
CA THR A 12 3.52 2.31 8.48
C THR A 12 3.11 3.77 8.45
N TYR A 13 3.49 4.47 7.39
CA TYR A 13 3.14 5.87 7.19
C TYR A 13 2.36 6.05 5.90
N THR A 14 1.44 7.02 5.89
CA THR A 14 0.75 7.47 4.69
C THR A 14 1.04 8.97 4.58
N ALA A 15 1.73 9.36 3.51
CA ALA A 15 2.01 10.75 3.22
C ALA A 15 0.68 11.53 3.07
N PRO A 16 0.49 12.67 3.77
CA PRO A 16 -0.69 13.51 3.62
C PRO A 16 -0.87 13.92 2.16
N CYS A 17 -2.06 13.73 1.60
CA CYS A 17 -2.36 13.97 0.18
C CYS A 17 -1.46 13.21 -0.82
N GLY A 18 -0.70 12.21 -0.36
CA GLY A 18 0.37 11.58 -1.13
C GLY A 18 1.62 12.45 -1.32
N ASP A 19 1.67 13.66 -0.75
CA ASP A 19 2.75 14.63 -0.98
C ASP A 19 3.99 14.32 -0.13
N THR A 20 5.14 14.40 -0.78
CA THR A 20 6.46 14.14 -0.21
C THR A 20 7.25 15.43 0.04
N GLN A 21 6.75 16.58 -0.41
CA GLN A 21 7.46 17.85 -0.31
C GLN A 21 7.11 18.60 0.97
N ALA A 22 8.13 19.00 1.72
CA ALA A 22 8.00 19.92 2.85
C ALA A 22 9.13 20.95 2.80
N GLY A 23 8.79 22.23 2.67
CA GLY A 23 9.77 23.30 2.50
C GLY A 23 10.66 23.13 1.26
N GLY A 24 10.08 22.61 0.16
CA GLY A 24 10.77 22.40 -1.12
C GLY A 24 11.73 21.21 -1.15
N ARG A 25 11.64 20.28 -0.19
CA ARG A 25 12.47 19.08 -0.14
C ARG A 25 11.63 17.84 0.14
N ASP A 26 12.06 16.71 -0.42
CA ASP A 26 11.52 15.40 -0.06
C ASP A 26 11.87 15.05 1.39
N TYR A 27 10.85 14.84 2.22
CA TYR A 27 11.04 14.49 3.64
C TYR A 27 11.05 12.98 3.90
N LEU A 28 10.66 12.14 2.94
CA LEU A 28 10.57 10.69 3.14
C LEU A 28 11.91 10.05 3.54
N PRO A 29 13.07 10.40 2.93
CA PRO A 29 14.36 9.86 3.34
C PRO A 29 14.69 10.11 4.82
N GLY A 30 14.23 11.24 5.38
CA GLY A 30 14.46 11.62 6.78
C GLY A 30 13.61 10.83 7.78
N VAL A 31 12.47 10.26 7.35
CA VAL A 31 11.53 9.57 8.25
C VAL A 31 11.40 8.07 7.99
N ARG A 32 11.82 7.57 6.83
CA ARG A 32 11.60 6.18 6.41
C ARG A 32 12.13 5.12 7.38
N ALA A 33 13.18 5.43 8.14
CA ALA A 33 13.74 4.51 9.13
C ALA A 33 12.79 4.23 10.30
N ALA A 34 11.83 5.12 10.57
CA ALA A 34 10.82 4.95 11.62
C ALA A 34 9.64 4.05 11.20
N PHE A 35 9.58 3.66 9.92
CA PHE A 35 8.45 2.94 9.35
C PHE A 35 8.88 1.66 8.64
N VAL A 36 8.00 0.66 8.67
CA VAL A 36 8.16 -0.57 7.90
C VAL A 36 8.00 -0.30 6.41
N ALA A 37 7.06 0.59 6.07
CA ALA A 37 6.72 1.01 4.72
C ALA A 37 5.95 2.34 4.72
N ILE A 38 5.95 3.02 3.57
CA ILE A 38 5.29 4.31 3.34
C ILE A 38 4.38 4.19 2.11
N LYS A 39 3.14 4.69 2.23
CA LYS A 39 2.30 5.04 1.09
C LYS A 39 2.59 6.49 0.70
N ALA A 40 2.92 6.74 -0.57
CA ALA A 40 3.19 8.08 -1.09
C ALA A 40 2.80 8.18 -2.56
N GLY A 41 2.67 9.42 -3.03
CA GLY A 41 2.21 9.74 -4.37
C GLY A 41 0.69 9.60 -4.53
N SER A 42 0.24 10.03 -5.70
CA SER A 42 -1.14 9.93 -6.16
C SER A 42 -1.16 9.11 -7.44
N GLY A 43 -2.16 8.25 -7.62
CA GLY A 43 -2.26 7.42 -8.83
C GLY A 43 -3.34 6.35 -8.69
N SER A 44 -3.31 5.36 -9.59
CA SER A 44 -4.26 4.24 -9.60
C SER A 44 -4.14 3.32 -8.38
N GLY A 45 -3.11 3.49 -7.55
CA GLY A 45 -2.80 2.63 -6.41
C GLY A 45 -2.33 1.23 -6.79
N VAL A 46 -2.33 0.89 -8.08
CA VAL A 46 -1.85 -0.38 -8.63
C VAL A 46 -0.33 -0.32 -8.72
N VAL A 47 0.34 -1.32 -8.15
CA VAL A 47 1.78 -1.51 -8.29
C VAL A 47 2.09 -2.08 -9.67
N GLU A 48 3.01 -1.47 -10.40
CA GLU A 48 3.36 -1.93 -11.76
C GLU A 48 4.13 -3.26 -11.77
N ALA A 49 5.06 -3.43 -10.82
CA ALA A 49 5.87 -4.64 -10.70
C ALA A 49 6.35 -4.85 -9.25
N MET A 50 6.21 -6.08 -8.74
CA MET A 50 6.54 -6.39 -7.33
C MET A 50 8.06 -6.45 -7.06
N ASP A 51 8.86 -6.78 -8.06
CA ASP A 51 10.33 -6.85 -7.97
C ASP A 51 10.99 -5.47 -7.83
N ARG A 52 10.34 -4.43 -8.38
CA ARG A 52 10.79 -3.03 -8.35
C ARG A 52 10.07 -2.16 -7.33
N LEU A 53 9.09 -2.71 -6.61
CA LEU A 53 8.33 -1.96 -5.63
C LEU A 53 9.26 -1.41 -4.54
N ASP A 54 9.33 -0.08 -4.42
CA ASP A 54 9.97 0.58 -3.29
C ASP A 54 9.01 0.56 -2.08
N PRO A 55 9.36 -0.14 -0.98
CA PRO A 55 8.54 -0.16 0.24
C PRO A 55 8.30 1.22 0.85
N TYR A 56 9.12 2.22 0.50
CA TYR A 56 9.06 3.58 1.03
C TYR A 56 8.39 4.58 0.09
N ALA A 57 7.82 4.12 -1.02
CA ALA A 57 7.07 4.94 -1.97
C ALA A 57 5.94 4.12 -2.64
N VAL A 58 5.14 3.40 -1.84
CA VAL A 58 4.06 2.56 -2.39
C VAL A 58 2.91 3.44 -2.88
N PRO A 59 2.46 3.30 -4.15
CA PRO A 59 1.36 4.08 -4.67
C PRO A 59 0.05 3.76 -3.94
N VAL A 60 -0.83 4.75 -3.87
CA VAL A 60 -2.14 4.62 -3.23
C VAL A 60 -3.22 5.26 -4.07
N PHE A 61 -4.39 4.64 -4.09
CA PHE A 61 -5.60 5.22 -4.64
C PHE A 61 -6.53 5.63 -3.51
N ALA A 62 -6.95 6.89 -3.53
CA ALA A 62 -7.91 7.42 -2.56
C ALA A 62 -9.24 7.73 -3.27
N PRO A 63 -10.12 6.73 -3.44
CA PRO A 63 -11.35 6.89 -4.18
C PRO A 63 -12.33 7.88 -3.52
N SER A 64 -13.10 8.57 -4.36
CA SER A 64 -14.24 9.40 -3.97
C SER A 64 -15.30 9.32 -5.07
N GLY A 65 -16.56 9.07 -4.72
CA GLY A 65 -17.68 9.05 -5.68
C GLY A 65 -17.62 7.93 -6.73
N VAL A 66 -16.88 6.84 -6.46
CA VAL A 66 -16.75 5.68 -7.36
C VAL A 66 -17.70 4.55 -6.97
N SER A 67 -18.15 3.77 -7.96
CA SER A 67 -18.98 2.58 -7.75
C SER A 67 -18.16 1.36 -7.30
N GLY A 68 -18.83 0.35 -6.73
CA GLY A 68 -18.18 -0.91 -6.37
C GLY A 68 -17.61 -1.64 -7.58
N ALA A 69 -18.29 -1.59 -8.73
CA ALA A 69 -17.79 -2.11 -9.99
C ALA A 69 -16.46 -1.45 -10.43
N GLN A 70 -16.31 -0.14 -10.24
CA GLN A 70 -15.05 0.57 -10.52
C GLN A 70 -13.94 0.17 -9.53
N LEU A 71 -14.25 0.02 -8.24
CA LEU A 71 -13.28 -0.48 -7.25
C LEU A 71 -12.79 -1.90 -7.61
N ILE A 72 -13.72 -2.78 -7.97
CA ILE A 72 -13.40 -4.16 -8.40
C ILE A 72 -12.57 -4.17 -9.69
N ALA A 73 -12.82 -3.24 -10.62
CA ALA A 73 -12.02 -3.14 -11.85
C ALA A 73 -10.55 -2.83 -11.55
N ILE A 74 -10.27 -1.95 -10.59
CA ILE A 74 -8.89 -1.63 -10.16
C ILE A 74 -8.23 -2.85 -9.51
N VAL A 75 -8.96 -3.60 -8.66
CA VAL A 75 -8.46 -4.87 -8.09
C VAL A 75 -8.12 -5.88 -9.20
N LYS A 76 -8.97 -6.01 -10.21
CA LYS A 76 -8.73 -6.89 -11.36
C LYS A 76 -7.53 -6.44 -12.19
N GLN A 77 -7.30 -5.14 -12.33
CA GLN A 77 -6.11 -4.61 -13.00
C GLN A 77 -4.82 -5.06 -12.29
N ALA A 78 -4.78 -4.97 -10.95
CA ALA A 78 -3.63 -5.48 -10.19
C ALA A 78 -3.46 -7.00 -10.36
N ALA A 79 -4.54 -7.78 -10.34
CA ALA A 79 -4.47 -9.22 -10.58
C ALA A 79 -3.93 -9.59 -11.97
N GLN A 80 -4.32 -8.85 -13.01
CA GLN A 80 -3.80 -9.08 -14.37
C GLN A 80 -2.28 -8.88 -14.45
N GLN A 81 -1.72 -8.02 -13.59
CA GLN A 81 -0.29 -7.76 -13.51
C GLN A 81 0.42 -8.70 -12.51
N GLY A 82 -0.33 -9.50 -11.74
CA GLY A 82 0.22 -10.29 -10.64
C GLY A 82 0.78 -9.43 -9.51
N THR A 83 0.21 -8.23 -9.30
CA THR A 83 0.68 -7.23 -8.35
C THR A 83 -0.36 -6.90 -7.29
N MET A 84 -0.16 -5.81 -6.54
CA MET A 84 -1.05 -5.36 -5.49
C MET A 84 -1.68 -4.00 -5.81
N VAL A 85 -2.80 -3.72 -5.17
CA VAL A 85 -3.42 -2.39 -5.12
C VAL A 85 -3.57 -1.94 -3.67
N ASN A 86 -3.42 -0.65 -3.41
CA ASN A 86 -3.60 -0.04 -2.10
C ASN A 86 -4.70 1.03 -2.14
N PHE A 87 -5.75 0.83 -1.35
CA PHE A 87 -6.82 1.81 -1.18
C PHE A 87 -6.64 2.61 0.12
N THR A 88 -6.98 3.90 0.07
CA THR A 88 -7.23 4.74 1.24
C THR A 88 -8.63 5.32 1.11
N PHE A 89 -9.57 4.82 1.90
CA PHE A 89 -10.91 5.39 2.00
C PHE A 89 -10.90 6.50 3.05
N HIS A 90 -11.31 7.72 2.69
CA HIS A 90 -11.43 8.83 3.65
C HIS A 90 -12.67 8.66 4.54
N GLY A 91 -13.76 8.18 3.94
CA GLY A 91 -14.99 7.83 4.63
C GLY A 91 -15.74 6.75 3.85
N ILE A 92 -16.50 5.94 4.57
CA ILE A 92 -17.41 4.94 3.99
C ILE A 92 -18.82 5.31 4.44
N GLY A 93 -19.68 5.68 3.50
CA GLY A 93 -21.04 6.18 3.78
C GLY A 93 -21.08 7.51 4.53
N GLY A 94 -20.05 8.35 4.36
CA GLY A 94 -19.98 9.70 4.93
C GLY A 94 -20.24 10.79 3.89
N ASP A 95 -20.04 12.05 4.27
CA ASP A 95 -20.41 13.21 3.43
C ASP A 95 -19.24 13.85 2.64
N TYR A 96 -17.99 13.45 2.91
CA TYR A 96 -16.81 14.08 2.30
C TYR A 96 -15.79 13.04 1.82
N LEU A 97 -15.40 13.15 0.53
CA LEU A 97 -14.49 12.23 -0.16
C LEU A 97 -14.86 10.76 0.06
N ASP A 98 -16.16 10.48 -0.01
CA ASP A 98 -16.71 9.22 0.44
C ASP A 98 -16.79 8.19 -0.68
N VAL A 99 -16.81 6.94 -0.25
CA VAL A 99 -17.32 5.82 -1.02
C VAL A 99 -18.58 5.34 -0.30
N SER A 100 -19.65 5.11 -1.03
CA SER A 100 -20.89 4.64 -0.42
C SER A 100 -20.70 3.29 0.27
N SER A 101 -21.45 3.04 1.35
CA SER A 101 -21.42 1.74 2.04
C SER A 101 -21.73 0.58 1.08
N GLN A 102 -22.63 0.79 0.11
CA GLN A 102 -22.95 -0.19 -0.92
C GLN A 102 -21.73 -0.50 -1.81
N ALA A 103 -21.06 0.52 -2.36
CA ALA A 103 -19.89 0.32 -3.22
C ALA A 103 -18.74 -0.37 -2.47
N HIS A 104 -18.53 0.00 -1.21
CA HIS A 104 -17.55 -0.66 -0.35
C HIS A 104 -17.93 -2.12 -0.06
N GLU A 105 -19.21 -2.42 0.23
CA GLU A 105 -19.68 -3.78 0.47
C GLU A 105 -19.55 -4.69 -0.77
N GLU A 106 -19.85 -4.16 -1.96
CA GLU A 106 -19.66 -4.87 -3.24
C GLU A 106 -18.19 -5.29 -3.42
N LEU A 107 -17.25 -4.39 -3.13
CA LEU A 107 -15.82 -4.69 -3.14
C LEU A 107 -15.46 -5.77 -2.12
N LEU A 108 -15.93 -5.67 -0.87
CA LEU A 108 -15.64 -6.65 0.18
C LEU A 108 -16.17 -8.04 -0.16
N ARG A 109 -17.39 -8.11 -0.72
CA ARG A 109 -18.01 -9.36 -1.15
C ARG A 109 -17.19 -10.02 -2.26
N PHE A 110 -16.81 -9.23 -3.27
CA PHE A 110 -15.93 -9.71 -4.34
C PHE A 110 -14.60 -10.27 -3.80
N LEU A 111 -13.92 -9.55 -2.90
CA LEU A 111 -12.67 -10.02 -2.30
C LEU A 111 -12.88 -11.30 -1.47
N ALA A 112 -13.98 -11.40 -0.71
CA ALA A 112 -14.29 -12.54 0.13
C ALA A 112 -14.61 -13.81 -0.68
N GLU A 113 -15.29 -13.68 -1.82
CA GLU A 113 -15.61 -14.78 -2.73
C GLU A 113 -14.37 -15.25 -3.52
N ASN A 114 -13.36 -14.39 -3.67
CA ASN A 114 -12.18 -14.65 -4.50
C ASN A 114 -10.88 -14.80 -3.67
N ARG A 115 -10.97 -15.28 -2.42
CA ARG A 115 -9.80 -15.45 -1.51
C ARG A 115 -8.70 -16.39 -2.02
N ARG A 116 -8.98 -17.26 -2.99
CA ARG A 116 -7.95 -18.08 -3.66
C ARG A 116 -7.05 -17.27 -4.59
N LEU A 117 -7.53 -16.12 -5.06
CA LEU A 117 -6.84 -15.24 -5.99
C LEU A 117 -6.30 -13.98 -5.28
N PHE A 118 -7.04 -13.44 -4.32
CA PHE A 118 -6.68 -12.21 -3.63
C PHE A 118 -6.32 -12.46 -2.17
N TRP A 119 -5.12 -12.01 -1.79
CA TRP A 119 -4.75 -11.86 -0.39
C TRP A 119 -5.05 -10.44 0.06
N THR A 120 -5.99 -10.28 0.98
CA THR A 120 -6.32 -9.00 1.63
C THR A 120 -5.84 -9.03 3.07
N ASP A 121 -5.01 -8.05 3.44
CA ASP A 121 -4.46 -7.90 4.79
C ASP A 121 -4.11 -6.43 5.04
N THR A 122 -3.65 -6.12 6.24
CA THR A 122 -3.10 -4.81 6.59
C THR A 122 -1.86 -4.49 5.76
N PHE A 123 -1.67 -3.21 5.45
CA PHE A 123 -0.50 -2.72 4.74
C PHE A 123 0.81 -3.12 5.44
N LEU A 124 0.83 -3.13 6.78
CA LEU A 124 1.98 -3.59 7.57
C LEU A 124 2.34 -5.05 7.26
N ASN A 125 1.37 -5.96 7.27
CA ASN A 125 1.62 -7.39 7.05
C ASN A 125 2.07 -7.67 5.61
N ILE A 126 1.41 -7.04 4.63
CA ILE A 126 1.78 -7.15 3.22
C ILE A 126 3.22 -6.66 3.03
N MET A 127 3.57 -5.49 3.57
CA MET A 127 4.91 -4.93 3.36
C MET A 127 6.01 -5.67 4.12
N ARG A 128 5.71 -6.28 5.27
CA ARG A 128 6.63 -7.22 5.89
C ARG A 128 6.87 -8.44 5.00
N HIS A 129 5.83 -8.99 4.36
CA HIS A 129 5.99 -10.09 3.42
C HIS A 129 6.83 -9.67 2.21
N VAL A 130 6.49 -8.55 1.56
CA VAL A 130 7.25 -8.02 0.42
C VAL A 130 8.72 -7.85 0.75
N ARG A 131 9.06 -7.24 1.89
CA ARG A 131 10.46 -7.03 2.30
C ARG A 131 11.21 -8.34 2.53
N ARG A 132 10.55 -9.36 3.10
CA ARG A 132 11.15 -10.70 3.26
C ARG A 132 11.40 -11.35 1.91
N GLU A 133 10.44 -11.29 0.99
CA GLU A 133 10.59 -11.85 -0.35
C GLU A 133 11.69 -11.13 -1.15
N GLN A 134 11.75 -9.80 -1.09
CA GLN A 134 12.81 -9.02 -1.73
C GLN A 134 14.19 -9.35 -1.16
N ALA A 135 14.30 -9.56 0.16
CA ALA A 135 15.56 -9.99 0.78
C ALA A 135 15.96 -11.40 0.36
N ARG A 136 14.99 -12.33 0.22
CA ARG A 136 15.19 -13.71 -0.23
C ARG A 136 15.63 -13.78 -1.69
N LEU A 137 15.12 -12.88 -2.54
CA LEU A 137 15.37 -12.87 -3.98
C LEU A 137 16.63 -12.08 -4.39
N LYS A 138 17.17 -11.24 -3.51
CA LYS A 138 18.47 -10.59 -3.76
C LYS A 138 19.57 -11.65 -3.83
N PRO A 139 20.35 -11.74 -4.92
CA PRO A 139 21.49 -12.64 -4.96
C PRO A 139 22.48 -12.27 -3.86
N ALA A 140 23.07 -13.28 -3.20
CA ALA A 140 24.14 -13.05 -2.25
C ALA A 140 25.25 -12.26 -2.96
N SER A 141 25.66 -11.13 -2.37
CA SER A 141 26.80 -10.38 -2.86
C SER A 141 28.02 -11.28 -2.84
N THR A 142 28.65 -11.52 -4.00
CA THR A 142 29.97 -12.15 -4.09
C THR A 142 30.90 -11.40 -3.13
N PRO A 143 31.58 -12.09 -2.19
CA PRO A 143 32.57 -11.44 -1.34
C PRO A 143 33.60 -10.74 -2.23
N PRO A 144 34.09 -9.54 -1.87
CA PRO A 144 35.21 -8.96 -2.58
C PRO A 144 36.35 -9.98 -2.60
N GLY A 145 36.79 -10.35 -3.80
CA GLY A 145 37.91 -11.27 -3.98
C GLY A 145 39.10 -10.76 -3.17
N ILE A 146 39.64 -11.63 -2.33
CA ILE A 146 40.90 -11.37 -1.64
C ILE A 146 41.98 -11.21 -2.73
N PRO A 147 42.79 -10.14 -2.70
CA PRO A 147 43.79 -9.84 -3.72
C PRO A 147 44.86 -10.94 -3.86
#